data_AF-U2AV73-F1
#
_entry.id   AF-U2AV73-F1
#
_cell.length_a   1.000
_cell.length_b   1.000
_cell.length_c   1.000
_cell.angle_alpha   90.00
_cell.angle_beta   90.00
_cell.angle_gamma   90.00
#
_symmetry.space_group_name_H-M   'P 1'
#
loop_
_entity.id
_entity.type
_entity.pdbx_description
1 polymer ?
#
loop_
_entity_poly.entity_id
_entity_poly.type
_entity_poly.pdbx_seq_one_letter_code
_entity_poly.pdbx_strand_id
1 'polypeptide(L)'
;MTEPQMKTFRREGYKGTPIWQNNPGNLPNKGIDWLGKVPTTQREGNAKYEEFISVEYGLRALMRHIRVLMVDNKFNTLSKFAHNYYPAVSTKRVASYERALAAYFKIDKNKVITTFDKTFYIKMAKIVSAMEIGDRYLSLIPESSFEMAFALMNVDPNKNNDRVPAPSKPSTPAQPSLPTKPGGGGNNQAGGSNNGNSEGGTPTDQVRPVLPNDPDEDKTNWLLWGGLAVALGAGGYLLYSHYSKKKK
;
A
#
# COMPACT_ATOMS: atom_id res chain seq x y z
N MET A 1 10.37 25.28 -14.18
CA MET A 1 10.21 24.21 -13.19
C MET A 1 9.00 23.41 -13.59
N THR A 2 9.14 22.11 -13.84
CA THR A 2 8.02 21.24 -14.23
C THR A 2 7.20 20.94 -12.98
N GLU A 3 5.89 21.20 -13.00
CA GLU A 3 4.96 20.83 -11.92
C GLU A 3 5.12 19.33 -11.58
N PRO A 4 5.17 18.95 -10.28
CA PRO A 4 5.31 17.57 -9.89
C PRO A 4 4.12 16.74 -10.40
N GLN A 5 4.38 15.84 -11.34
CA GLN A 5 3.35 14.99 -11.93
C GLN A 5 2.99 13.84 -10.98
N MET A 6 1.72 13.75 -10.61
CA MET A 6 1.21 12.63 -9.81
C MET A 6 1.02 11.38 -10.67
N LYS A 7 1.38 10.22 -10.10
CA LYS A 7 1.37 8.94 -10.77
C LYS A 7 0.05 8.22 -10.58
N THR A 8 -0.50 7.71 -11.68
CA THR A 8 -1.68 6.85 -11.66
C THR A 8 -1.35 5.49 -12.27
N PHE A 9 -1.93 4.44 -11.68
CA PHE A 9 -1.89 3.07 -12.17
C PHE A 9 -3.20 2.65 -12.84
N ARG A 10 -4.12 3.60 -13.07
CA ARG A 10 -5.38 3.38 -13.80
C ARG A 10 -5.16 3.30 -15.32
N ARG A 11 -4.47 2.26 -15.79
CA ARG A 11 -4.33 1.82 -17.20
C ARG A 11 -4.55 0.30 -17.40
N GLU A 12 -5.29 -0.13 -18.41
CA GLU A 12 -5.74 -1.53 -18.61
C GLU A 12 -4.77 -2.66 -18.18
N GLY A 13 -3.46 -2.55 -18.43
CA GLY A 13 -2.46 -3.54 -17.96
C GLY A 13 -2.34 -3.74 -16.44
N TYR A 14 -2.97 -2.92 -15.60
CA TYR A 14 -3.05 -3.11 -14.15
C TYR A 14 -4.45 -3.43 -13.65
N LYS A 15 -5.45 -3.55 -14.54
CA LYS A 15 -6.83 -3.84 -14.15
C LYS A 15 -6.91 -5.16 -13.40
N GLY A 16 -7.65 -5.17 -12.28
CA GLY A 16 -7.75 -6.35 -11.41
C GLY A 16 -6.54 -6.59 -10.51
N THR A 17 -5.47 -5.80 -10.61
CA THR A 17 -4.33 -5.89 -9.68
C THR A 17 -4.52 -5.00 -8.45
N PRO A 18 -3.87 -5.30 -7.30
CA PRO A 18 -3.97 -4.46 -6.10
C PRO A 18 -3.56 -2.99 -6.31
N ILE A 19 -2.62 -2.71 -7.21
CA ILE A 19 -2.16 -1.34 -7.49
C ILE A 19 -3.16 -0.53 -8.33
N TRP A 20 -4.13 -1.18 -9.02
CA TRP A 20 -5.14 -0.53 -9.87
C TRP A 20 -5.85 0.63 -9.18
N GLN A 21 -6.18 0.42 -7.91
CA GLN A 21 -6.97 1.35 -7.12
C GLN A 21 -6.15 2.54 -6.61
N ASN A 22 -4.86 2.64 -6.97
CA ASN A 22 -3.91 3.60 -6.42
C ASN A 22 -3.94 3.59 -4.88
N ASN A 23 -4.11 2.41 -4.28
CA ASN A 23 -4.27 2.23 -2.84
C ASN A 23 -3.20 1.26 -2.29
N PRO A 24 -1.94 1.70 -2.14
CA PRO A 24 -0.86 0.81 -1.71
C PRO A 24 -1.03 0.25 -0.30
N GLY A 25 -1.81 0.91 0.55
CA GLY A 25 -2.15 0.41 1.89
C GLY A 25 -3.32 -0.58 1.92
N ASN A 26 -3.93 -0.88 0.76
CA ASN A 26 -5.13 -1.70 0.65
C ASN A 26 -6.23 -1.27 1.65
N LEU A 27 -6.35 0.04 1.87
CA LEU A 27 -7.23 0.62 2.87
C LEU A 27 -8.68 0.26 2.56
N PRO A 28 -9.47 -0.21 3.54
CA PRO A 28 -10.85 -0.63 3.31
C PRO A 28 -11.76 0.58 3.07
N ASN A 29 -12.73 0.42 2.17
CA ASN A 29 -13.74 1.42 1.90
C ASN A 29 -14.76 1.51 3.06
N LYS A 30 -14.62 2.54 3.90
CA LYS A 30 -15.41 2.71 5.14
C LYS A 30 -16.05 4.08 5.28
N GLY A 31 -16.26 4.77 4.15
CA GLY A 31 -16.89 6.09 4.15
C GLY A 31 -16.03 7.21 4.74
N ILE A 32 -14.73 6.96 4.96
CA ILE A 32 -13.79 8.03 5.34
C ILE A 32 -13.57 8.92 4.11
N ASP A 33 -13.70 10.23 4.29
CA ASP A 33 -13.49 11.21 3.22
C ASP A 33 -12.00 11.56 3.10
N TRP A 34 -11.28 10.69 2.40
CA TRP A 34 -9.86 10.91 2.12
C TRP A 34 -9.69 11.91 0.97
N LEU A 35 -8.74 12.83 1.11
CA LEU A 35 -8.31 13.67 -0.01
C LEU A 35 -7.86 12.79 -1.18
N GLY A 36 -8.37 13.10 -2.38
CA GLY A 36 -8.06 12.37 -3.61
C GLY A 36 -8.78 11.02 -3.74
N LYS A 37 -9.78 10.73 -2.89
CA LYS A 37 -10.67 9.57 -3.03
C LYS A 37 -11.53 9.71 -4.28
N VAL A 38 -11.65 8.63 -5.04
CA VAL A 38 -12.51 8.56 -6.23
C VAL A 38 -13.96 8.42 -5.77
N PRO A 39 -14.89 9.26 -6.28
CA PRO A 39 -16.32 9.16 -5.98
C PRO A 39 -16.85 7.76 -6.28
N THR A 40 -17.76 7.26 -5.43
CA THR A 40 -18.29 5.89 -5.57
C THR A 40 -18.86 5.59 -6.96
N THR A 41 -19.48 6.57 -7.60
CA THR A 41 -20.06 6.45 -8.95
C THR A 41 -19.03 6.32 -10.07
N GLN A 42 -17.75 6.60 -9.81
CA GLN A 42 -16.64 6.58 -10.77
C GLN A 42 -15.62 5.47 -10.46
N ARG A 43 -15.95 4.57 -9.54
CA ARG A 43 -15.05 3.48 -9.13
C ARG A 43 -15.11 2.34 -10.10
N GLU A 44 -13.94 1.76 -10.36
CA GLU A 44 -13.76 0.66 -11.31
C GLU A 44 -13.07 -0.54 -10.67
N GLY A 45 -12.43 -0.36 -9.51
CA GLY A 45 -11.77 -1.42 -8.75
C GLY A 45 -12.70 -2.17 -7.80
N ASN A 46 -12.09 -2.93 -6.90
CA ASN A 46 -12.83 -3.69 -5.90
C ASN A 46 -13.45 -2.75 -4.86
N ALA A 47 -14.79 -2.73 -4.80
CA ALA A 47 -15.57 -1.86 -3.93
C ALA A 47 -15.29 -2.05 -2.42
N LYS A 48 -14.67 -3.18 -2.02
CA LYS A 48 -14.22 -3.44 -0.64
C LYS A 48 -13.11 -2.48 -0.19
N TYR A 49 -12.34 -1.93 -1.12
CA TYR A 49 -11.19 -1.08 -0.84
C TYR A 49 -11.40 0.34 -1.34
N GLU A 50 -10.71 1.29 -0.72
CA GLU A 50 -10.66 2.67 -1.20
C GLU A 50 -9.97 2.74 -2.56
N GLU A 51 -10.36 3.74 -3.33
CA GLU A 51 -9.80 4.01 -4.65
C GLU A 51 -9.43 5.48 -4.73
N PHE A 52 -8.23 5.77 -5.24
CA PHE A 52 -7.67 7.11 -5.28
C PHE A 52 -7.36 7.57 -6.71
N ILE A 53 -7.41 8.88 -6.94
CA ILE A 53 -7.15 9.48 -8.26
C ILE A 53 -5.66 9.39 -8.65
N SER A 54 -4.76 9.24 -7.68
CA SER A 54 -3.34 8.96 -7.88
C SER A 54 -2.76 8.18 -6.69
N VAL A 55 -1.59 7.55 -6.89
CA VAL A 55 -0.92 6.74 -5.85
C VAL A 55 -0.46 7.59 -4.67
N GLU A 56 -0.11 8.86 -4.91
CA GLU A 56 0.31 9.79 -3.86
C GLU A 56 -0.80 10.06 -2.86
N TYR A 57 -2.07 10.12 -3.30
CA TYR A 57 -3.20 10.23 -2.39
C TYR A 57 -3.45 8.95 -1.59
N GLY A 58 -3.28 7.78 -2.20
CA GLY A 58 -3.35 6.51 -1.48
C GLY A 58 -2.24 6.37 -0.44
N LEU A 59 -1.01 6.73 -0.80
CA LEU A 59 0.13 6.77 0.12
C LEU A 59 -0.09 7.80 1.23
N ARG A 60 -0.65 8.97 0.92
CA ARG A 60 -0.99 10.00 1.91
C ARG A 60 -2.03 9.45 2.89
N ALA A 61 -3.09 8.80 2.41
CA ALA A 61 -4.09 8.18 3.27
C ALA A 61 -3.46 7.12 4.19
N LEU A 62 -2.58 6.27 3.64
CA LEU A 62 -1.82 5.27 4.41
C LEU A 62 -0.95 5.93 5.50
N MET A 63 -0.15 6.94 5.15
CA MET A 63 0.70 7.65 6.12
C MET A 63 -0.11 8.36 7.20
N ARG A 64 -1.26 8.94 6.85
CA ARG A 64 -2.18 9.54 7.84
C ARG A 64 -2.80 8.47 8.74
N HIS A 65 -3.12 7.30 8.22
CA HIS A 65 -3.57 6.19 9.05
C HIS A 65 -2.49 5.74 10.03
N ILE A 66 -1.24 5.61 9.57
CA ILE A 66 -0.07 5.34 10.43
C ILE A 66 0.07 6.41 11.53
N ARG A 67 -0.08 7.70 11.19
CA ARG A 67 -0.05 8.79 12.19
C ARG A 67 -1.14 8.60 13.25
N VAL A 68 -2.38 8.35 12.85
CA VAL A 68 -3.48 8.17 13.79
C VAL A 68 -3.21 7.01 14.75
N LEU A 69 -2.74 5.87 14.24
CA LEU A 69 -2.45 4.73 15.10
C LEU A 69 -1.27 5.00 16.03
N MET A 70 -0.13 5.43 15.50
CA MET A 70 1.11 5.46 16.27
C MET A 70 1.30 6.73 17.09
N VAL A 71 0.81 7.87 16.61
CA VAL A 71 0.96 9.16 17.27
C VAL A 71 -0.29 9.48 18.09
N ASP A 72 -1.44 9.58 17.44
CA ASP A 72 -2.64 10.10 18.08
C ASP A 72 -3.20 9.08 19.11
N ASN A 73 -3.20 7.79 18.77
CA ASN A 73 -3.64 6.71 19.65
C ASN A 73 -2.50 6.09 20.49
N LYS A 74 -1.26 6.57 20.33
CA LYS A 74 -0.08 6.08 21.06
C LYS A 74 0.19 4.58 20.91
N PHE A 75 -0.17 3.98 19.78
CA PHE A 75 0.26 2.63 19.39
C PHE A 75 1.67 2.66 18.81
N ASN A 76 2.60 3.27 19.53
CA ASN A 76 3.94 3.66 19.07
C ASN A 76 5.00 2.55 19.22
N THR A 77 4.61 1.29 19.12
CA THR A 77 5.53 0.16 18.94
C THR A 77 5.12 -0.60 17.67
N LEU A 78 6.03 -1.33 17.04
CA LEU A 78 5.71 -2.10 15.83
C LEU A 78 4.65 -3.18 16.10
N SER A 79 4.71 -3.80 17.28
CA SER A 79 3.71 -4.76 17.75
C SER A 79 2.33 -4.12 17.91
N LYS A 80 2.23 -2.99 18.65
CA LYS A 80 0.96 -2.29 18.84
C LYS A 80 0.40 -1.79 17.50
N PHE A 81 1.24 -1.30 16.60
CA PHE A 81 0.82 -0.93 15.26
C PHE A 81 0.23 -2.14 14.51
N ALA A 82 0.94 -3.28 14.44
CA ALA A 82 0.49 -4.47 13.72
C ALA A 82 -0.89 -4.97 14.20
N HIS A 83 -1.08 -5.04 15.52
CA HIS A 83 -2.36 -5.47 16.14
C HIS A 83 -3.53 -4.50 15.91
N ASN A 84 -3.25 -3.24 15.60
CA ASN A 84 -4.29 -2.22 15.36
C ASN A 84 -4.48 -1.89 13.88
N TYR A 85 -3.48 -2.19 13.04
CA TYR A 85 -3.59 -2.20 11.59
C TYR A 85 -4.26 -3.48 11.09
N TYR A 86 -4.20 -4.57 11.85
CA TYR A 86 -4.98 -5.79 11.62
C TYR A 86 -5.71 -6.19 12.91
N PRO A 87 -7.02 -5.96 13.03
CA PRO A 87 -7.73 -6.33 14.25
C PRO A 87 -7.57 -7.83 14.58
N ALA A 88 -7.46 -8.09 15.88
CA ALA A 88 -6.69 -9.16 16.54
C ALA A 88 -7.03 -10.63 16.27
N VAL A 89 -7.91 -10.96 15.32
CA VAL A 89 -8.24 -12.37 15.03
C VAL A 89 -7.40 -12.98 13.89
N SER A 90 -6.63 -12.16 13.15
CA SER A 90 -5.65 -12.67 12.17
C SER A 90 -4.27 -12.80 12.80
N THR A 91 -4.10 -13.77 13.70
CA THR A 91 -2.84 -14.00 14.44
C THR A 91 -1.65 -14.20 13.50
N LYS A 92 -1.83 -14.92 12.39
CA LYS A 92 -0.79 -15.12 11.37
C LYS A 92 -0.39 -13.82 10.66
N ARG A 93 -1.35 -12.99 10.25
CA ARG A 93 -1.06 -11.73 9.53
C ARG A 93 -0.40 -10.71 10.45
N VAL A 94 -0.86 -10.60 11.70
CA VAL A 94 -0.20 -9.79 12.73
C VAL A 94 1.25 -10.24 12.93
N ALA A 95 1.50 -11.54 13.10
CA ALA A 95 2.86 -12.06 13.28
C ALA A 95 3.77 -11.79 12.07
N SER A 96 3.24 -11.88 10.85
CA SER A 96 3.96 -11.50 9.63
C SER A 96 4.32 -10.01 9.60
N TYR A 97 3.39 -9.15 10.03
CA TYR A 97 3.62 -7.70 10.16
C TYR A 97 4.70 -7.39 11.19
N GLU A 98 4.61 -7.97 12.39
CA GLU A 98 5.63 -7.77 13.42
C GLU A 98 7.02 -8.17 12.92
N ARG A 99 7.14 -9.33 12.26
CA ARG A 99 8.40 -9.84 11.74
C ARG A 99 8.96 -8.93 10.64
N ALA A 100 8.14 -8.59 9.65
CA ALA A 100 8.56 -7.77 8.53
C ALA A 100 8.96 -6.36 8.98
N LEU A 101 8.17 -5.74 9.86
CA LEU A 101 8.47 -4.43 10.43
C LEU A 101 9.75 -4.45 11.26
N ALA A 102 9.91 -5.41 12.18
CA ALA A 102 11.09 -5.50 13.03
C ALA A 102 12.38 -5.70 12.19
N ALA A 103 12.33 -6.58 11.20
CA ALA A 103 13.44 -6.79 10.26
C ALA A 103 13.75 -5.53 9.45
N TYR A 104 12.72 -4.83 8.95
CA TYR A 104 12.90 -3.65 8.12
C TYR A 104 13.45 -2.44 8.88
N PHE A 105 12.97 -2.23 10.12
CA PHE A 105 13.44 -1.13 10.97
C PHE A 105 14.70 -1.47 11.76
N LYS A 106 15.07 -2.75 11.85
CA LYS A 106 16.20 -3.25 12.67
C LYS A 106 16.06 -2.82 14.14
N ILE A 107 14.85 -2.91 14.68
CA ILE A 107 14.55 -2.61 16.09
C ILE A 107 13.69 -3.73 16.70
N ASP A 108 13.74 -3.84 18.02
CA ASP A 108 12.81 -4.70 18.75
C ASP A 108 11.36 -4.25 18.51
N LYS A 109 10.46 -5.20 18.29
CA LYS A 109 9.05 -4.94 17.95
C LYS A 109 8.27 -4.21 19.06
N ASN A 110 8.75 -4.30 20.30
CA ASN A 110 8.17 -3.65 21.48
C ASN A 110 8.89 -2.34 21.85
N LYS A 111 9.97 -1.97 21.13
CA LYS A 111 10.64 -0.69 21.34
C LYS A 111 9.67 0.47 21.07
N VAL A 112 9.60 1.40 22.02
CA VAL A 112 8.82 2.64 21.88
C VAL A 112 9.50 3.56 20.87
N ILE A 113 8.75 3.95 19.86
CA ILE A 113 9.16 4.92 18.84
C ILE A 113 8.69 6.31 19.28
N THR A 114 9.62 7.26 19.35
CA THR A 114 9.36 8.64 19.80
C THR A 114 9.55 9.67 18.70
N THR A 115 10.16 9.30 17.57
CA THR A 115 10.43 10.19 16.44
C THR A 115 9.61 9.76 15.23
N PHE A 116 8.80 10.68 14.71
CA PHE A 116 7.88 10.47 13.58
C PHE A 116 8.16 11.47 12.46
N ASP A 117 9.33 11.34 11.85
CA ASP A 117 9.81 12.21 10.77
C ASP A 117 9.45 11.68 9.37
N LYS A 118 9.85 12.42 8.33
CA LYS A 118 9.66 12.02 6.92
C LYS A 118 10.20 10.61 6.66
N THR A 119 11.40 10.32 7.16
CA THR A 119 12.07 9.02 6.98
C THR A 119 11.24 7.88 7.57
N PHE A 120 10.70 8.08 8.77
CA PHE A 120 9.83 7.13 9.44
C PHE A 120 8.58 6.82 8.62
N TYR A 121 7.84 7.85 8.19
CA TYR A 121 6.59 7.65 7.44
C TYR A 121 6.83 7.00 6.07
N ILE A 122 7.88 7.40 5.35
CA ILE A 122 8.25 6.77 4.08
C ILE A 122 8.63 5.30 4.30
N LYS A 123 9.43 4.98 5.32
CA LYS A 123 9.78 3.60 5.66
C LYS A 123 8.54 2.77 5.98
N MET A 124 7.66 3.26 6.84
CA MET A 124 6.40 2.59 7.17
C MET A 124 5.53 2.38 5.93
N ALA A 125 5.33 3.41 5.12
CA ALA A 125 4.50 3.31 3.91
C ALA A 125 5.05 2.28 2.92
N LYS A 126 6.38 2.22 2.72
CA LYS A 126 7.01 1.23 1.84
C LYS A 126 6.79 -0.19 2.33
N ILE A 127 7.08 -0.49 3.59
CA ILE A 127 6.96 -1.87 4.10
C ILE A 127 5.49 -2.30 4.18
N VAL A 128 4.58 -1.41 4.59
CA VAL A 128 3.13 -1.73 4.54
C VAL A 128 2.69 -1.97 3.10
N SER A 129 3.11 -1.14 2.15
CA SER A 129 2.78 -1.35 0.73
C SER A 129 3.33 -2.68 0.20
N ALA A 130 4.58 -3.02 0.52
CA ALA A 130 5.14 -4.33 0.17
C ALA A 130 4.28 -5.48 0.68
N MET A 131 3.80 -5.39 1.92
CA MET A 131 2.98 -6.42 2.55
C MET A 131 1.55 -6.49 1.99
N GLU A 132 1.01 -5.37 1.51
CA GLU A 132 -0.38 -5.28 1.05
C GLU A 132 -0.58 -5.52 -0.42
N ILE A 133 0.29 -4.96 -1.26
CA ILE A 133 0.18 -5.09 -2.71
C ILE A 133 1.25 -6.02 -3.27
N GLY A 134 2.37 -6.23 -2.57
CA GLY A 134 3.50 -7.05 -3.02
C GLY A 134 4.64 -6.24 -3.61
N ASP A 135 5.89 -6.71 -3.41
CA ASP A 135 7.13 -6.02 -3.81
C ASP A 135 7.19 -5.66 -5.31
N ARG A 136 6.62 -6.53 -6.17
CA ARG A 136 6.56 -6.28 -7.62
C ARG A 136 5.85 -4.98 -7.95
N TYR A 137 4.80 -4.62 -7.21
CA TYR A 137 4.04 -3.39 -7.47
C TYR A 137 4.59 -2.21 -6.68
N LEU A 138 5.12 -2.44 -5.47
CA LEU A 138 5.90 -1.42 -4.76
C LEU A 138 7.02 -0.88 -5.65
N SER A 139 7.72 -1.75 -6.39
CA SER A 139 8.81 -1.36 -7.29
C SER A 139 8.37 -0.45 -8.45
N LEU A 140 7.06 -0.35 -8.73
CA LEU A 140 6.52 0.55 -9.74
C LEU A 140 6.26 1.97 -9.20
N ILE A 141 6.21 2.13 -7.88
CA ILE A 141 5.95 3.40 -7.21
C ILE A 141 7.28 4.13 -7.04
N PRO A 142 7.50 5.27 -7.70
CA PRO A 142 8.74 6.01 -7.58
C PRO A 142 8.91 6.62 -6.19
N GLU A 143 10.15 6.83 -5.75
CA GLU A 143 10.46 7.46 -4.45
C GLU A 143 9.74 8.81 -4.27
N SER A 144 9.69 9.61 -5.33
CA SER A 144 9.06 10.92 -5.35
C SER A 144 7.56 10.86 -4.98
N SER A 145 6.86 9.76 -5.28
CA SER A 145 5.47 9.59 -4.87
C SER A 145 5.33 9.46 -3.34
N PHE A 146 6.30 8.83 -2.67
CA PHE A 146 6.31 8.76 -1.20
C PHE A 146 6.64 10.11 -0.58
N GLU A 147 7.59 10.85 -1.15
CA GLU A 147 7.93 12.20 -0.67
C GLU A 147 6.77 13.18 -0.85
N MET A 148 6.10 13.13 -2.00
CA MET A 148 4.93 13.95 -2.27
C MET A 148 3.76 13.58 -1.34
N ALA A 149 3.50 12.30 -1.13
CA ALA A 149 2.49 11.84 -0.17
C ALA A 149 2.75 12.36 1.24
N PHE A 150 4.02 12.37 1.69
CA PHE A 150 4.40 12.93 2.98
C PHE A 150 4.14 14.44 3.05
N ALA A 151 4.52 15.20 2.02
CA ALA A 151 4.25 16.64 1.93
C ALA A 151 2.74 16.96 1.99
N LEU A 152 1.91 16.10 1.40
CA LEU A 152 0.45 16.24 1.41
C LEU A 152 -0.21 15.85 2.74
N MET A 153 0.50 15.24 3.70
CA MET A 153 -0.13 14.74 4.95
C MET A 153 -0.80 15.84 5.78
N ASN A 154 -0.27 17.05 5.72
CA ASN A 154 -0.76 18.21 6.49
C ASN A 154 -1.67 19.14 5.67
N VAL A 155 -1.85 18.87 4.38
CA VAL A 155 -2.77 19.63 3.52
C VAL A 155 -4.21 19.34 3.94
N ASP A 156 -4.93 20.40 4.32
CA ASP A 156 -6.35 20.37 4.65
C ASP A 156 -7.14 20.93 3.45
N PRO A 157 -7.99 20.14 2.77
CA PRO A 157 -8.77 20.62 1.63
C PRO A 157 -9.78 21.73 2.00
N ASN A 158 -10.08 21.92 3.29
CA ASN A 158 -10.97 22.98 3.76
C ASN A 158 -10.24 24.30 4.04
N LYS A 159 -8.92 24.35 3.86
CA LYS A 159 -8.13 25.59 3.93
C LYS A 159 -7.77 26.02 2.51
N ASN A 160 -8.44 27.06 2.03
CA ASN A 160 -8.44 27.56 0.65
C ASN A 160 -7.08 27.97 0.03
N ASN A 161 -5.94 27.78 0.73
CA ASN A 161 -4.62 28.24 0.27
C ASN A 161 -3.64 27.11 -0.11
N ASP A 162 -3.94 25.85 0.20
CA ASP A 162 -3.04 24.75 -0.16
C ASP A 162 -3.35 24.29 -1.59
N ARG A 163 -2.60 24.83 -2.55
CA ARG A 163 -2.70 24.48 -3.99
C ARG A 163 -2.38 23.00 -4.16
N VAL A 164 -3.41 22.17 -4.26
CA VAL A 164 -3.26 20.72 -4.44
C VAL A 164 -2.84 20.43 -5.89
N PRO A 165 -1.73 19.70 -6.13
CA PRO A 165 -1.35 19.31 -7.48
C PRO A 165 -2.47 18.49 -8.13
N ALA A 166 -2.84 18.84 -9.37
CA ALA A 166 -3.82 18.06 -10.11
C ALA A 166 -3.19 16.73 -10.60
N PRO A 167 -3.93 15.61 -10.57
CA PRO A 167 -3.44 14.37 -11.17
C PRO A 167 -3.19 14.57 -12.67
N SER A 168 -2.06 14.04 -13.16
CA SER A 168 -1.78 13.95 -14.59
C SER A 168 -2.91 13.17 -15.27
N LYS A 169 -3.44 13.66 -16.39
CA LYS A 169 -4.23 12.81 -17.31
C LYS A 169 -3.41 11.54 -17.63
N PRO A 170 -4.03 10.36 -17.78
CA PRO A 170 -3.29 9.14 -18.10
C PRO A 170 -2.50 9.36 -19.40
N SER A 171 -1.18 9.44 -19.29
CA SER A 171 -0.28 9.52 -20.42
C SER A 171 -0.23 8.13 -21.06
N THR A 172 -0.74 8.01 -22.28
CA THR A 172 -0.51 6.85 -23.15
C THR A 172 1.00 6.75 -23.39
N PRO A 173 1.71 5.73 -22.88
CA PRO A 173 3.10 5.53 -23.26
C PRO A 173 3.12 4.98 -24.69
N ALA A 174 4.07 5.46 -25.50
CA ALA A 174 4.35 4.88 -26.81
C ALA A 174 4.46 3.35 -26.70
N GLN A 175 3.75 2.67 -27.58
CA GLN A 175 3.72 1.22 -27.73
C GLN A 175 5.17 0.70 -27.84
N PRO A 176 5.60 -0.28 -27.02
CA PRO A 176 6.84 -0.99 -27.30
C PRO A 176 6.68 -1.73 -28.62
N SER A 177 7.53 -1.44 -29.60
CA SER A 177 7.62 -2.20 -30.84
C SER A 177 7.96 -3.66 -30.50
N LEU A 178 7.03 -4.58 -30.72
CA LEU A 178 7.35 -6.00 -30.64
C LEU A 178 8.30 -6.36 -31.80
N PRO A 179 9.39 -7.11 -31.57
CA PRO A 179 10.21 -7.60 -32.66
C PRO A 179 9.41 -8.59 -33.52
N THR A 180 9.46 -8.37 -34.84
CA THR A 180 8.90 -9.23 -35.88
C THR A 180 9.50 -10.63 -35.82
N LYS A 181 8.64 -11.64 -35.67
CA LYS A 181 8.97 -13.06 -35.78
C LYS A 181 9.27 -13.44 -37.24
N PRO A 182 10.41 -14.08 -37.56
CA PRO A 182 10.55 -14.88 -38.77
C PRO A 182 9.95 -16.27 -38.55
N GLY A 183 9.22 -16.77 -39.54
CA GLY A 183 8.52 -18.06 -39.48
C GLY A 183 9.41 -19.29 -39.67
N GLY A 184 8.81 -20.44 -39.34
CA GLY A 184 9.10 -21.72 -40.00
C GLY A 184 9.84 -22.79 -39.18
N GLY A 185 9.11 -23.87 -38.84
CA GLY A 185 9.63 -25.24 -38.97
C GLY A 185 9.95 -26.05 -37.69
N GLY A 186 9.15 -27.10 -37.44
CA GLY A 186 9.68 -28.46 -37.25
C GLY A 186 9.91 -29.03 -35.84
N ASN A 187 9.00 -29.92 -35.46
CA ASN A 187 9.17 -31.19 -34.72
C ASN A 187 9.70 -31.27 -33.27
N ASN A 188 8.78 -31.73 -32.40
CA ASN A 188 8.86 -32.79 -31.37
C ASN A 188 10.22 -33.14 -30.74
N GLN A 189 10.33 -32.96 -29.42
CA GLN A 189 10.78 -34.06 -28.55
C GLN A 189 10.30 -33.89 -27.10
N ALA A 190 9.88 -35.02 -26.54
CA ALA A 190 9.49 -35.20 -25.15
C ALA A 190 10.71 -35.41 -24.24
N GLY A 191 10.52 -35.12 -22.96
CA GLY A 191 11.19 -35.80 -21.84
C GLY A 191 12.46 -35.14 -21.31
N GLY A 192 12.46 -34.82 -20.02
CA GLY A 192 13.69 -34.53 -19.27
C GLY A 192 13.48 -33.65 -18.06
N SER A 193 13.14 -34.25 -16.92
CA SER A 193 13.48 -33.68 -15.61
C SER A 193 14.98 -33.43 -15.55
N ASN A 194 15.42 -32.28 -15.02
CA ASN A 194 16.40 -32.32 -13.95
C ASN A 194 16.50 -31.02 -13.14
N ASN A 195 16.62 -31.27 -11.85
CA ASN A 195 17.05 -30.39 -10.78
C ASN A 195 18.48 -29.91 -11.03
N GLY A 196 18.77 -28.64 -10.78
CA GLY A 196 20.07 -28.04 -11.02
C GLY A 196 20.26 -26.75 -10.23
N ASN A 197 20.75 -26.91 -9.00
CA ASN A 197 21.30 -25.85 -8.17
C ASN A 197 22.61 -25.35 -8.80
N SER A 198 22.80 -24.03 -8.97
CA SER A 198 24.11 -23.42 -9.15
C SER A 198 24.08 -21.95 -8.77
N GLU A 199 24.89 -21.63 -7.79
CA GLU A 199 25.24 -20.32 -7.29
C GLU A 199 25.94 -19.48 -8.37
N GLY A 200 25.68 -18.17 -8.37
CA GLY A 200 26.38 -17.20 -9.20
C GLY A 200 26.08 -15.79 -8.69
N GLY A 201 26.90 -15.30 -7.78
CA GLY A 201 26.69 -14.05 -7.06
C GLY A 201 26.94 -12.78 -7.87
N THR A 202 26.15 -11.74 -7.57
CA THR A 202 26.54 -10.33 -7.59
C THR A 202 25.77 -9.59 -6.50
N PRO A 203 26.39 -8.62 -5.78
CA PRO A 203 25.83 -8.08 -4.54
C PRO A 203 24.83 -6.95 -4.84
N THR A 204 23.56 -7.15 -4.46
CA THR A 204 22.67 -6.03 -4.13
C THR A 204 22.13 -6.24 -2.73
N ASP A 205 22.70 -5.47 -1.82
CA ASP A 205 22.45 -5.48 -0.40
C ASP A 205 21.10 -4.82 -0.09
N GLN A 206 20.01 -5.58 -0.17
CA GLN A 206 18.81 -5.48 0.68
C GLN A 206 18.10 -6.83 0.71
N VAL A 207 18.58 -7.76 1.54
CA VAL A 207 17.82 -8.95 1.92
C VAL A 207 16.59 -8.50 2.70
N ARG A 208 15.49 -8.21 2.00
CA ARG A 208 14.17 -8.03 2.60
C ARG A 208 13.54 -9.42 2.75
N PRO A 209 12.87 -9.70 3.88
CA PRO A 209 12.26 -11.01 4.09
C PRO A 209 11.22 -11.26 2.99
N VAL A 210 11.40 -12.37 2.25
CA VAL A 210 10.41 -12.87 1.29
C VAL A 210 9.13 -13.15 2.07
N LEU A 211 8.08 -12.37 1.83
CA LEU A 211 6.75 -12.69 2.34
C LEU A 211 6.23 -13.92 1.60
N PRO A 212 5.70 -14.94 2.30
CA PRO A 212 5.04 -16.06 1.65
C PRO A 212 3.87 -15.56 0.79
N ASN A 213 3.82 -15.97 -0.48
CA ASN A 213 2.60 -15.90 -1.27
C ASN A 213 1.67 -17.00 -0.73
N ASP A 214 0.64 -16.65 0.03
CA ASP A 214 -0.32 -17.63 0.55
C ASP A 214 -1.52 -17.75 -0.41
N PRO A 215 -1.82 -18.93 -0.96
CA PRO A 215 -2.90 -19.14 -1.93
C PRO A 215 -4.33 -19.00 -1.38
N ASP A 216 -4.53 -18.77 -0.08
CA ASP A 216 -5.85 -18.62 0.57
C ASP A 216 -6.29 -17.13 0.74
N GLU A 217 -6.11 -16.33 -0.31
CA GLU A 217 -6.36 -14.87 -0.29
C GLU A 217 -7.86 -14.49 -0.12
N ASP A 218 -8.75 -15.46 -0.25
CA ASP A 218 -10.21 -15.32 -0.26
C ASP A 218 -10.79 -14.90 1.11
N LYS A 219 -10.00 -15.05 2.18
CA LYS A 219 -10.42 -14.76 3.57
C LYS A 219 -9.65 -13.60 4.21
N THR A 220 -9.15 -12.67 3.41
CA THR A 220 -8.83 -11.33 3.96
C THR A 220 -10.15 -10.73 4.46
N ASN A 221 -10.33 -10.80 5.78
CA ASN A 221 -11.56 -10.51 6.50
C ASN A 221 -11.95 -9.02 6.40
N TRP A 222 -12.48 -8.64 5.25
CA TRP A 222 -13.24 -7.41 5.04
C TRP A 222 -14.39 -7.27 6.06
N LEU A 223 -14.88 -8.41 6.59
CA LEU A 223 -15.87 -8.56 7.66
C LEU A 223 -15.38 -8.04 9.02
N LEU A 224 -14.09 -8.04 9.34
CA LEU A 224 -13.62 -7.56 10.66
C LEU A 224 -13.42 -6.06 10.71
N TRP A 225 -13.23 -5.44 9.55
CA TRP A 225 -13.42 -4.00 9.40
C TRP A 225 -14.91 -3.66 9.19
N GLY A 226 -15.77 -4.66 8.97
CA GLY A 226 -17.14 -4.53 8.48
C GLY A 226 -18.15 -5.29 9.33
N GLY A 227 -18.51 -4.70 10.47
CA GLY A 227 -19.75 -5.04 11.15
C GLY A 227 -19.64 -6.11 12.21
N LEU A 228 -19.10 -5.73 13.38
CA LEU A 228 -19.82 -5.85 14.64
C LEU A 228 -19.08 -5.01 15.68
N ALA A 229 -19.77 -4.08 16.31
CA ALA A 229 -19.33 -3.44 17.55
C ALA A 229 -19.41 -4.46 18.70
N VAL A 230 -18.71 -5.60 18.59
CA VAL A 230 -18.47 -6.47 19.74
C VAL A 230 -17.15 -6.06 20.33
N ALA A 231 -17.22 -5.80 21.64
CA ALA A 231 -16.13 -5.45 22.50
C ALA A 231 -14.82 -6.18 22.15
N LEU A 232 -13.71 -5.44 22.25
CA LEU A 232 -12.31 -5.86 22.10
C LEU A 232 -11.68 -5.68 20.69
N GLY A 233 -11.55 -4.42 20.24
CA GLY A 233 -10.65 -4.07 19.12
C GLY A 233 -10.84 -2.65 18.57
N ALA A 234 -10.29 -1.63 19.24
CA ALA A 234 -10.60 -0.22 18.99
C ALA A 234 -10.09 0.40 17.67
N GLY A 235 -9.29 -0.31 16.85
CA GLY A 235 -8.57 0.28 15.71
C GLY A 235 -9.47 0.91 14.62
N GLY A 236 -10.54 0.23 14.18
CA GLY A 236 -11.41 0.71 13.11
C GLY A 236 -12.38 1.83 13.52
N TYR A 237 -12.89 1.78 14.74
CA TYR A 237 -13.76 2.81 15.29
C TYR A 237 -13.00 4.13 15.53
N LEU A 238 -11.74 4.06 15.97
CA LEU A 238 -10.92 5.24 16.21
C LEU A 238 -10.62 6.02 14.92
N LEU A 239 -10.37 5.34 13.80
CA LEU A 239 -10.12 6.03 12.55
C LEU A 239 -11.36 6.75 12.02
N TYR A 240 -12.52 6.09 11.98
CA TYR A 240 -13.76 6.71 11.52
C TYR A 240 -14.21 7.85 12.45
N SER A 241 -14.13 7.66 13.77
CA SER A 241 -14.50 8.70 14.73
C SER A 241 -13.56 9.92 14.68
N HIS A 242 -12.26 9.71 14.43
CA HIS A 242 -11.30 10.80 14.24
C HIS A 242 -11.64 11.67 13.02
N TYR A 243 -12.06 11.05 11.90
CA TYR A 243 -12.40 11.80 10.68
C TYR A 243 -13.85 12.30 10.62
N SER A 244 -14.78 11.66 11.31
CA SER A 244 -16.20 12.05 11.32
C SER A 244 -16.51 13.24 12.24
N LYS A 245 -15.63 13.56 13.21
CA LYS A 245 -15.81 14.68 14.15
C LYS A 245 -15.83 16.08 13.50
N LYS A 246 -15.54 16.21 12.20
CA LYS A 246 -15.50 17.50 11.48
C LYS A 246 -16.80 17.93 10.80
N LYS A 247 -17.93 17.23 10.98
CA LYS A 247 -19.26 17.70 10.52
C LYS A 247 -20.05 18.30 11.68
N LYS A 248 -19.83 19.58 11.97
CA LYS A 248 -20.76 20.45 12.69
C LYS A 248 -20.74 21.83 12.04
#